data_AF-W7CR59-F1
#
_entry.id   AF-W7CR59-F1
#
_cell.length_a   1.000
_cell.length_b   1.000
_cell.length_c   1.000
_cell.angle_alpha   90.00
_cell.angle_beta   90.00
_cell.angle_gamma   90.00
#
_symmetry.space_group_name_H-M   'P 1'
#
loop_
_entity.id
_entity.type
_entity.pdbx_description
1 polymer ?
#
loop_
_entity_poly.entity_id
_entity_poly.type
_entity_poly.pdbx_seq_one_letter_code
_entity_poly.pdbx_strand_id
1 'polypeptide(L)'
;MLQSSNDVIVRIEPIDIEMLEATATHETERFLFFFFKRDKVTYQVKLNVTIELTKIVVENIAFKERQKNVYQNFSLRKRKQKQEIT
;
A
#
# COMPACT_ATOMS: atom_id res chain seq x y z
N MET A 1 -9.52 15.14 0.63
CA MET A 1 -8.43 14.91 -0.36
C MET A 1 -7.14 15.45 0.27
N LEU A 2 -6.12 14.61 0.49
CA LEU A 2 -4.81 15.07 0.98
C LEU A 2 -4.16 15.92 -0.13
N GLN A 3 -3.93 17.21 0.17
CA GLN A 3 -3.39 18.19 -0.76
C GLN A 3 -1.93 17.87 -1.10
N SER A 4 -1.65 17.75 -2.41
CA SER A 4 -0.57 18.35 -3.22
C SER A 4 0.82 18.65 -2.62
N SER A 5 1.20 18.04 -1.50
CA SER A 5 2.52 18.14 -0.92
C SER A 5 3.31 16.89 -1.30
N ASN A 6 4.57 17.06 -1.72
CA ASN A 6 5.46 15.96 -2.10
C ASN A 6 5.92 15.11 -0.90
N ASP A 7 5.24 15.22 0.22
CA ASP A 7 5.70 14.66 1.46
C ASP A 7 5.30 13.20 1.60
N VAL A 8 6.24 12.41 2.10
CA VAL A 8 6.08 10.96 2.22
C VAL A 8 5.74 10.62 3.67
N ILE A 9 4.58 10.00 3.88
CA ILE A 9 4.20 9.44 5.18
C ILE A 9 4.95 8.12 5.36
N VAL A 10 5.71 7.99 6.44
CA VAL A 10 6.58 6.82 6.69
C VAL A 10 5.97 5.88 7.72
N ARG A 11 5.32 6.44 8.73
CA ARG A 11 4.66 5.68 9.80
C ARG A 11 3.38 6.39 10.23
N ILE A 12 2.36 5.58 10.43
CA ILE A 12 1.09 5.95 11.06
C ILE A 12 0.96 5.00 12.24
N GLU A 13 0.84 5.54 13.44
CA GLU A 13 0.71 4.74 14.65
C GLU A 13 -0.47 5.25 15.47
N PRO A 14 -1.43 4.38 15.84
CA PRO A 14 -2.51 4.78 16.73
C PRO A 14 -1.96 4.93 18.16
N ILE A 15 -2.15 6.11 18.75
CA ILE A 15 -1.81 6.37 20.16
C ILE A 15 -2.94 5.88 21.05
N ASP A 16 -4.18 6.16 20.64
CA ASP A 16 -5.37 5.83 21.41
C ASP A 16 -6.53 5.48 20.48
N ILE A 17 -7.38 4.56 20.93
CA ILE A 17 -8.53 4.06 20.20
C ILE A 17 -9.72 4.05 21.14
N GLU A 18 -10.71 4.87 20.83
CA GLU A 18 -11.97 4.92 21.56
C GLU A 18 -13.09 4.35 20.67
N MET A 19 -13.88 3.44 21.25
CA MET A 19 -15.03 2.86 20.57
C MET A 19 -16.25 3.75 20.76
N LEU A 20 -16.69 4.40 19.68
CA LEU A 20 -17.87 5.25 19.71
C LEU A 20 -19.16 4.43 19.56
N GLU A 21 -19.14 3.45 18.66
CA GLU A 21 -20.31 2.65 18.33
C GLU A 21 -19.89 1.28 17.81
N ALA A 22 -20.61 0.24 18.18
CA ALA A 22 -20.46 -1.10 17.63
C ALA A 22 -21.84 -1.69 17.36
N THR A 23 -22.13 -2.02 16.11
CA THR A 23 -23.40 -2.59 15.69
C THR A 23 -23.19 -3.97 15.08
N ALA A 24 -24.12 -4.87 15.36
CA ALA A 24 -24.20 -6.19 14.76
C ALA A 24 -25.55 -6.32 14.05
N THR A 25 -25.50 -6.47 12.73
CA THR A 25 -26.70 -6.66 11.90
C THR A 25 -26.81 -8.14 11.56
N HIS A 26 -27.89 -8.77 12.01
CA HIS A 26 -28.20 -10.18 11.74
C HIS A 26 -29.20 -10.28 10.59
N GLU A 27 -28.81 -10.95 9.52
CA GLU A 27 -29.62 -11.15 8.33
C GLU A 27 -29.69 -12.65 8.03
N THR A 28 -30.90 -13.19 7.85
CA THR A 28 -31.05 -14.54 7.32
C THR A 28 -31.29 -14.45 5.82
N GLU A 29 -30.28 -14.79 5.04
CA GLU A 29 -30.38 -14.87 3.59
C GLU A 29 -31.00 -16.22 3.18
N ARG A 30 -31.79 -16.22 2.12
CA ARG A 30 -32.34 -17.44 1.53
C ARG A 30 -31.62 -17.69 0.21
N PHE A 31 -30.57 -18.52 0.25
CA PHE A 31 -29.88 -18.95 -0.96
C PHE A 31 -30.65 -20.12 -1.60
N LEU A 32 -30.79 -20.08 -2.93
CA LEU A 32 -31.61 -21.00 -3.74
C LEU A 32 -33.07 -21.16 -3.24
N PHE A 33 -33.90 -20.19 -3.61
CA PHE A 33 -35.36 -20.17 -3.50
C PHE A 33 -35.91 -20.14 -2.07
N PHE A 34 -35.73 -21.18 -1.26
CA PHE A 34 -36.07 -21.22 0.16
C PHE A 34 -35.23 -22.23 0.97
N PHE A 35 -34.31 -22.94 0.30
CA PHE A 35 -33.80 -24.22 0.81
C PHE A 35 -32.53 -24.08 1.64
N PHE A 36 -31.76 -23.00 1.46
CA PHE A 36 -30.54 -22.77 2.23
C PHE A 36 -30.64 -21.45 2.96
N LYS A 37 -31.24 -21.48 4.15
CA LYS A 37 -31.15 -20.37 5.10
C LYS A 37 -29.69 -20.24 5.52
N ARG A 38 -29.09 -19.09 5.24
CA ARG A 38 -27.76 -18.73 5.69
C ARG A 38 -27.88 -17.55 6.63
N ASP A 39 -27.43 -17.72 7.86
CA ASP A 39 -27.31 -16.60 8.78
C ASP A 39 -26.04 -15.83 8.46
N LYS A 40 -26.20 -14.54 8.24
CA LYS A 40 -25.12 -13.58 7.99
C LYS A 40 -25.15 -12.56 9.11
N VAL A 41 -23.98 -12.29 9.66
CA VAL A 41 -23.80 -11.24 10.66
C VAL A 41 -22.80 -10.25 10.11
N THR A 42 -23.17 -8.98 10.08
CA THR A 42 -22.28 -7.88 9.72
C THR A 42 -21.97 -7.08 10.96
N TYR A 43 -20.68 -6.99 11.29
CA TYR A 43 -20.18 -6.17 12.38
C TYR A 43 -19.66 -4.86 11.82
N GLN A 44 -20.12 -3.76 12.38
CA GLN A 44 -19.65 -2.43 12.05
C GLN A 44 -19.21 -1.73 13.33
N VAL A 45 -18.02 -1.13 13.29
CA VAL A 45 -17.46 -0.41 14.43
C VAL A 45 -17.08 0.99 14.00
N LYS A 46 -17.53 1.98 14.75
CA LYS A 46 -17.15 3.37 14.61
C LYS A 46 -16.14 3.70 15.70
N LEU A 47 -14.93 4.03 15.28
CA LEU A 47 -13.81 4.31 16.18
C LEU A 47 -13.42 5.78 16.06
N ASN A 48 -13.16 6.39 17.21
CA ASN A 48 -12.39 7.62 17.29
C ASN A 48 -10.93 7.21 17.51
N VAL A 49 -10.06 7.55 16.56
CA VAL A 49 -8.65 7.10 16.58
C VAL A 49 -7.76 8.32 16.60
N THR A 50 -6.95 8.42 17.65
CA THR A 50 -5.89 9.41 17.75
C THR A 50 -4.61 8.81 17.19
N ILE A 51 -4.02 9.46 16.19
CA ILE A 51 -2.83 8.96 15.49
C ILE A 51 -1.63 9.89 15.63
N GLU A 52 -0.45 9.28 15.70
CA GLU A 52 0.81 9.93 15.45
C GLU A 52 1.23 9.73 13.99
N LEU A 53 1.64 10.80 13.33
CA LEU A 53 2.13 10.78 11.94
C LEU A 53 3.61 11.13 11.91
N THR A 54 4.42 10.20 11.44
CA THR A 54 5.81 10.49 11.05
C THR A 54 5.86 10.78 9.56
N LYS A 55 6.27 11.99 9.21
CA LYS A 55 6.27 12.51 7.85
C LYS A 55 7.68 12.96 7.47
N ILE A 56 8.10 12.61 6.27
CA ILE A 56 9.32 13.11 5.67
C ILE A 56 8.93 14.22 4.69
N VAL A 57 9.47 15.42 4.94
CA VAL A 57 9.31 16.57 4.04
C VAL A 57 10.40 16.49 2.98
N VAL A 58 10.01 16.12 1.76
CA VAL A 58 10.94 15.86 0.65
C VAL A 58 11.72 17.11 0.26
N GLU A 59 11.11 18.28 0.39
CA GLU A 59 11.73 19.58 0.07
C GLU A 59 12.95 19.89 0.95
N ASN A 60 13.02 19.30 2.16
CA ASN A 60 14.12 19.53 3.10
C ASN A 60 15.25 18.49 2.97
N ILE A 61 15.17 17.56 2.02
CA ILE A 61 16.18 16.51 1.84
C ILE A 61 17.10 16.86 0.68
N ALA A 62 18.41 16.83 0.93
CA ALA A 62 19.43 16.94 -0.11
C ALA A 62 19.59 15.62 -0.88
N PHE A 63 18.90 15.50 -2.01
CA PHE A 63 19.03 14.34 -2.89
C PHE A 63 20.35 14.37 -3.68
N LYS A 64 20.99 13.21 -3.81
CA LYS A 64 22.12 13.03 -4.72
C LYS A 64 21.62 12.44 -6.03
N GLU A 65 21.78 13.17 -7.12
CA GLU A 65 21.40 12.70 -8.45
C GLU A 65 22.29 11.54 -8.90
N ARG A 66 21.66 10.43 -9.31
CA ARG A 66 22.36 9.26 -9.86
C ARG A 66 21.90 9.03 -11.30
N GLN A 67 22.78 9.30 -12.25
CA GLN A 67 22.53 8.98 -13.65
C GLN A 67 22.64 7.46 -13.87
N LYS A 68 21.52 6.82 -14.26
CA LYS A 68 21.54 5.44 -14.75
C LYS A 68 21.87 5.44 -16.24
N ASN A 69 23.06 5.00 -16.61
CA ASN A 69 23.39 4.70 -18.00
C ASN A 69 22.74 3.37 -18.42
N VAL A 70 21.56 3.44 -19.04
CA VAL A 70 20.79 2.29 -19.53
C VAL A 70 21.52 1.51 -20.65
N TYR A 71 22.56 2.10 -21.26
CA TYR A 71 23.21 1.59 -22.47
C TYR A 71 24.49 0.76 -22.27
N GLN A 72 24.96 0.50 -21.04
CA GLN A 72 26.23 -0.22 -20.85
C GLN A 72 26.16 -1.75 -21.09
N ASN A 73 24.98 -2.35 -21.16
CA ASN A 73 24.85 -3.82 -21.29
C ASN A 73 24.84 -4.36 -22.73
N PHE A 74 24.87 -3.50 -23.77
CA PHE A 74 24.84 -3.97 -25.17
C PHE A 74 26.22 -4.22 -25.79
N SER A 75 27.31 -3.67 -25.24
CA SER A 75 28.65 -3.79 -25.84
C SER A 75 29.43 -5.05 -25.42
N LEU A 76 29.02 -5.71 -24.33
CA LEU A 76 29.75 -6.88 -23.79
C LEU A 76 29.45 -8.20 -24.53
N ARG A 77 28.40 -8.27 -25.36
CA ARG A 77 28.09 -9.48 -26.14
C ARG A 77 28.95 -9.65 -27.40
N LYS A 78 29.52 -8.57 -27.95
CA LYS A 78 30.25 -8.63 -29.23
C LYS A 78 31.71 -9.07 -29.14
N ARG A 79 32.29 -9.17 -27.94
CA ARG A 79 33.70 -9.57 -27.77
C ARG A 79 33.92 -11.07 -27.60
N LYS A 80 32.92 -11.85 -27.18
CA LYS A 80 33.06 -13.31 -27.01
C LYS A 80 32.95 -14.12 -28.31
N GLN A 81 32.36 -13.57 -29.37
CA GLN A 81 32.15 -14.32 -30.62
C GLN A 81 33.31 -14.24 -31.64
N LYS A 82 34.34 -13.41 -31.38
CA LYS A 82 35.47 -13.21 -32.31
C LYS A 82 36.76 -13.96 -31.92
N GLN A 83 36.71 -14.81 -30.89
CA GLN A 83 37.86 -15.59 -30.40
C GLN A 83 37.72 -17.11 -30.59
N GLU A 84 36.64 -17.61 -31.20
CA GLU A 84 36.44 -19.06 -31.46
C GLU A 84 36.66 -19.46 -32.93
N ILE A 85 37.21 -18.59 -33.78
CA ILE A 85 37.56 -18.94 -35.17
C ILE A 85 38.97 -18.40 -35.48
N THR A 86 40.00 -19.11 -35.04
CA THR A 86 41.31 -19.24 -35.69
C THR A 86 41.93 -20.54 -35.22
#